data_AF-A0A7C4YKK3-F1
#
_entry.id   AF-A0A7C4YKK3-F1
#
_cell.length_a   1.000
_cell.length_b   1.000
_cell.length_c   1.000
_cell.angle_alpha   90.00
_cell.angle_beta   90.00
_cell.angle_gamma   90.00
#
_symmetry.space_group_name_H-M   'P 1'
#
loop_
_entity.id
_entity.type
_entity.pdbx_description
1 polymer ?
#
loop_
_entity_poly.entity_id
_entity_poly.type
_entity_poly.pdbx_seq_one_letter_code
_entity_poly.pdbx_strand_id
1 'polypeptide(L)'
;MKRPGFVPTANRRYPKSRARSVYPVILKQSCAQRFARSGMPYRTRKWGFRSSAMLIKVRLTKGGISMRAFLAKWLTPPVFEGDEEKTRVAGLLNSILLFVIIVTTLVTPLLIVFTEPSDIPALLILLLPFILVNTATLVVMRRGSVAFASYLFLFNLSLVIFGSYAVSASDSSGALLGITIVIAFANVLLGARAIGRLIVFVVLFTLAVTIARSQGWITPIFAPATDPLGSWFANAIVFALTGVGVYLSSVSLRNALDNSIAGRQNLQAANKELADLQKVLETRVQERTADLEKRATQLHAVSNVASAIASVQDLNTLLPAITDLVSEKFGFYHAGIFLVDEEEDFAVLRAANSEGGKRMLERHHRLALDTNSMVGYATSLGQPRIALDVGIDAVYFSNPDLPNTRSEMAIPLRVGNRVIGALDVQSTEMNAFSQDDIEVLTILADQVAIAIENAHLFSEAKAALAESQETVDQYVRQEWKSFSRQTRQNGFIFDGRQIAPLLPQGQPDRIKRTAQTGRLSLEKDSANITIPIRLRGQTIGVLDIRPKKGERQWTDDEIALLEAAADRAAFALENARLVESAQRRASRERAIGEISGKIGSVSERNLILQTAVEELGRKIGNSEIIIELETEE
;
A
#
# COMPACT_ATOMS: atom_id res chain seq x y z
N MET A 1 43.59 26.54 -28.88
CA MET A 1 43.36 26.46 -30.35
C MET A 1 42.45 25.28 -30.66
N LYS A 2 41.76 25.31 -31.83
CA LYS A 2 41.07 24.18 -32.52
C LYS A 2 40.03 23.34 -31.74
N ARG A 3 38.75 23.50 -32.13
CA ARG A 3 37.75 22.40 -32.18
C ARG A 3 38.05 21.50 -33.40
N PRO A 4 37.55 20.25 -33.46
CA PRO A 4 36.24 19.98 -34.10
C PRO A 4 35.35 19.02 -33.25
N GLY A 5 34.09 18.71 -33.57
CA GLY A 5 33.21 19.27 -34.62
C GLY A 5 32.69 18.25 -35.64
N PHE A 6 31.67 17.43 -35.30
CA PHE A 6 30.87 16.66 -36.28
C PHE A 6 29.46 16.28 -35.76
N VAL A 7 28.47 16.28 -36.66
CA VAL A 7 26.99 16.09 -36.56
C VAL A 7 26.48 15.79 -38.00
N PRO A 8 25.31 15.17 -38.33
CA PRO A 8 24.23 14.52 -37.54
C PRO A 8 23.90 13.05 -37.94
N THR A 9 22.91 12.43 -37.26
CA THR A 9 21.70 11.70 -37.78
C THR A 9 21.15 10.70 -36.73
N ALA A 10 19.93 10.15 -36.76
CA ALA A 10 18.60 10.71 -37.06
C ALA A 10 17.45 9.70 -36.71
N ASN A 11 16.39 10.17 -36.04
CA ASN A 11 14.99 9.66 -36.11
C ASN A 11 14.58 8.36 -35.34
N ARG A 12 13.28 8.30 -34.98
CA ARG A 12 12.48 7.19 -34.38
C ARG A 12 12.74 6.88 -32.88
N ARG A 13 11.74 6.51 -32.06
CA ARG A 13 10.25 6.49 -32.18
C ARG A 13 9.61 6.46 -30.78
N TYR A 14 8.55 7.23 -30.54
CA TYR A 14 7.68 7.04 -29.35
C TYR A 14 6.63 5.94 -29.62
N PRO A 15 6.36 5.02 -28.67
CA PRO A 15 5.19 4.16 -28.70
C PRO A 15 3.97 4.86 -28.08
N LYS A 16 2.81 4.78 -28.76
CA LYS A 16 1.49 4.99 -28.14
C LYS A 16 0.81 3.63 -28.01
N SER A 17 0.20 3.35 -26.86
CA SER A 17 -0.72 2.21 -26.69
C SER A 17 -2.11 2.70 -26.28
N ARG A 18 -3.14 1.99 -26.76
CA ARG A 18 -4.56 2.21 -26.43
C ARG A 18 -5.18 0.84 -26.14
N ALA A 19 -5.76 0.67 -24.96
CA ALA A 19 -6.81 -0.32 -24.67
C ALA A 19 -7.81 0.39 -23.73
N ARG A 20 -9.02 0.75 -24.19
CA ARG A 20 -10.21 -0.09 -24.40
C ARG A 20 -10.78 -0.69 -23.10
N SER A 21 -11.95 -0.21 -22.75
CA SER A 21 -12.81 -0.63 -21.65
C SER A 21 -13.61 -1.89 -21.97
N VAL A 22 -13.83 -2.75 -20.98
CA VAL A 22 -14.96 -3.69 -20.93
C VAL A 22 -15.53 -3.70 -19.50
N TYR A 23 -16.83 -3.49 -19.37
CA TYR A 23 -17.61 -3.83 -18.16
C TYR A 23 -18.29 -5.19 -18.37
N PRO A 24 -18.59 -5.91 -17.29
CA PRO A 24 -20.01 -6.21 -17.05
C PRO A 24 -20.46 -5.86 -15.62
N VAL A 25 -21.77 -6.00 -15.36
CA VAL A 25 -22.47 -5.65 -14.11
C VAL A 25 -23.40 -6.82 -13.74
N ILE A 26 -23.97 -6.80 -12.51
CA ILE A 26 -25.02 -7.69 -11.95
C ILE A 26 -24.40 -8.93 -11.25
N LEU A 27 -24.72 -9.29 -9.98
CA LEU A 27 -26.03 -9.34 -9.30
C LEU A 27 -26.02 -8.82 -7.83
N LYS A 28 -27.07 -9.13 -7.03
CA LYS A 28 -27.42 -8.56 -5.71
C LYS A 28 -27.51 -9.61 -4.59
N GLN A 29 -27.61 -9.12 -3.34
CA GLN A 29 -28.28 -9.73 -2.15
C GLN A 29 -27.53 -10.91 -1.47
N SER A 30 -27.69 -11.17 -0.15
CA SER A 30 -28.49 -10.50 0.92
C SER A 30 -27.98 -10.80 2.36
N CYS A 31 -28.49 -10.00 3.32
CA CYS A 31 -28.52 -10.24 4.79
C CYS A 31 -27.20 -10.21 5.61
N ALA A 32 -27.20 -10.05 6.95
CA ALA A 32 -27.89 -9.11 7.89
C ALA A 32 -27.67 -9.56 9.36
N GLN A 33 -27.88 -8.65 10.35
CA GLN A 33 -27.82 -8.86 11.83
C GLN A 33 -26.37 -8.99 12.39
N ARG A 34 -25.95 -8.52 13.58
CA ARG A 34 -26.45 -7.79 14.81
C ARG A 34 -25.24 -6.97 15.36
N PHE A 35 -25.20 -6.16 16.43
CA PHE A 35 -26.07 -5.47 17.43
C PHE A 35 -25.24 -4.18 17.76
N ALA A 36 -25.66 -2.91 17.82
CA ALA A 36 -26.89 -2.17 18.16
C ALA A 36 -27.02 -1.70 19.64
N ARG A 37 -26.53 -0.48 19.92
CA ARG A 37 -26.84 0.54 20.97
C ARG A 37 -26.00 1.80 20.63
N SER A 38 -26.35 3.07 20.83
CA SER A 38 -27.60 3.82 21.15
C SER A 38 -27.30 5.33 20.94
N GLY A 39 -28.21 6.26 20.60
CA GLY A 39 -29.67 6.23 20.41
C GLY A 39 -30.15 7.07 19.21
N MET A 40 -31.45 7.42 19.14
CA MET A 40 -32.15 7.69 17.86
C MET A 40 -32.42 9.17 17.48
N PRO A 41 -32.48 9.48 16.16
CA PRO A 41 -33.18 10.63 15.58
C PRO A 41 -34.59 10.29 15.04
N TYR A 42 -35.37 11.30 14.61
CA TYR A 42 -36.64 11.16 13.87
C TYR A 42 -36.65 12.15 12.67
N ARG A 43 -36.66 11.69 11.40
CA ARG A 43 -37.83 11.38 10.51
C ARG A 43 -38.26 12.57 9.61
N THR A 44 -38.65 12.44 8.32
CA THR A 44 -38.59 11.36 7.29
C THR A 44 -38.93 11.89 5.88
N ARG A 45 -38.44 11.21 4.80
CA ARG A 45 -38.97 11.06 3.40
C ARG A 45 -39.52 12.31 2.63
N LYS A 46 -39.16 12.68 1.39
CA LYS A 46 -38.56 12.08 0.16
C LYS A 46 -39.56 11.48 -0.88
N TRP A 47 -39.44 11.95 -2.14
CA TRP A 47 -40.08 11.55 -3.43
C TRP A 47 -41.46 12.12 -3.82
N GLY A 48 -41.60 12.47 -5.12
CA GLY A 48 -42.83 12.88 -5.82
C GLY A 48 -42.49 13.61 -7.16
N PHE A 49 -43.20 13.34 -8.26
CA PHE A 49 -42.81 13.80 -9.61
C PHE A 49 -43.99 14.36 -10.44
N ARG A 50 -43.81 15.58 -10.97
CA ARG A 50 -44.56 16.27 -12.06
C ARG A 50 -46.09 16.53 -11.96
N SER A 51 -46.43 17.66 -12.60
CA SER A 51 -47.70 18.01 -13.28
C SER A 51 -48.90 18.57 -12.50
N SER A 52 -49.25 19.79 -12.94
CA SER A 52 -50.61 20.36 -13.09
C SER A 52 -51.42 20.81 -11.86
N ALA A 53 -52.09 21.96 -12.08
CA ALA A 53 -53.15 22.58 -11.28
C ALA A 53 -52.87 22.80 -9.77
N MET A 54 -52.66 24.05 -9.37
CA MET A 54 -52.99 24.49 -8.02
C MET A 54 -53.89 25.73 -8.06
N LEU A 55 -55.13 25.56 -7.59
CA LEU A 55 -56.11 26.64 -7.47
C LEU A 55 -55.65 27.73 -6.51
N ILE A 56 -56.14 28.95 -6.73
CA ILE A 56 -56.07 30.05 -5.76
C ILE A 56 -56.92 29.67 -4.54
N LYS A 57 -56.30 29.05 -3.54
CA LYS A 57 -56.94 28.75 -2.25
C LYS A 57 -56.54 29.83 -1.24
N VAL A 58 -57.33 30.91 -1.20
CA VAL A 58 -57.17 31.99 -0.21
C VAL A 58 -57.45 31.44 1.18
N ARG A 59 -56.38 31.02 1.89
CA ARG A 59 -56.48 30.57 3.28
C ARG A 59 -56.28 31.77 4.20
N LEU A 60 -57.38 32.42 4.57
CA LEU A 60 -57.38 33.50 5.55
C LEU A 60 -56.93 32.96 6.92
N THR A 61 -55.67 33.20 7.27
CA THR A 61 -55.12 33.00 8.61
C THR A 61 -54.56 34.32 9.12
N LYS A 62 -54.85 34.64 10.39
CA LYS A 62 -54.58 35.96 10.99
C LYS A 62 -53.07 36.28 10.98
N GLY A 63 -52.70 37.40 10.38
CA GLY A 63 -51.31 37.79 10.15
C GLY A 63 -51.21 38.71 8.93
N GLY A 64 -51.82 39.89 9.03
CA GLY A 64 -51.95 40.81 7.90
C GLY A 64 -50.60 41.33 7.41
N ILE A 65 -50.12 40.83 6.27
CA ILE A 65 -49.06 41.49 5.50
C ILE A 65 -49.59 42.88 5.16
N SER A 66 -48.96 43.92 5.70
CA SER A 66 -49.41 45.29 5.44
C SER A 66 -49.33 45.58 3.93
N MET A 67 -50.26 46.40 3.42
CA MET A 67 -50.26 46.79 2.00
C MET A 67 -48.89 47.35 1.56
N ARG A 68 -48.21 48.07 2.47
CA ARG A 68 -46.83 48.55 2.30
C ARG A 68 -45.81 47.42 2.17
N ALA A 69 -45.88 46.37 2.99
CA ALA A 69 -44.95 45.24 2.91
C ALA A 69 -45.17 44.37 1.65
N PHE A 70 -46.43 44.19 1.22
CA PHE A 70 -46.74 43.55 -0.04
C PHE A 70 -46.21 44.36 -1.23
N LEU A 71 -46.51 45.67 -1.28
CA LEU A 71 -46.02 46.57 -2.32
C LEU A 71 -44.48 46.65 -2.34
N ALA A 72 -43.81 46.77 -1.19
CA ALA A 72 -42.35 46.78 -1.13
C ALA A 72 -41.76 45.52 -1.78
N LYS A 73 -42.24 44.32 -1.42
CA LYS A 73 -41.81 43.05 -2.03
C LYS A 73 -42.18 42.93 -3.52
N TRP A 74 -43.26 43.60 -3.95
CA TRP A 74 -43.68 43.67 -5.36
C TRP A 74 -42.91 44.72 -6.17
N LEU A 75 -42.23 45.68 -5.53
CA LEU A 75 -41.38 46.69 -6.15
C LEU A 75 -39.90 46.28 -6.18
N THR A 76 -39.40 45.58 -5.14
CA THR A 76 -38.03 45.05 -5.11
C THR A 76 -37.77 44.06 -6.25
N PRO A 77 -36.62 44.11 -6.95
CA PRO A 77 -36.31 43.22 -8.06
C PRO A 77 -36.15 41.75 -7.62
N PRO A 78 -36.40 40.78 -8.52
CA PRO A 78 -36.17 39.37 -8.24
C PRO A 78 -34.67 39.01 -8.32
N VAL A 79 -34.20 38.21 -7.37
CA VAL A 79 -32.85 37.63 -7.33
C VAL A 79 -32.90 36.17 -7.79
N PHE A 80 -31.91 35.74 -8.57
CA PHE A 80 -31.78 34.38 -9.08
C PHE A 80 -30.46 33.76 -8.61
N GLU A 81 -30.55 32.89 -7.60
CA GLU A 81 -29.40 32.16 -7.05
C GLU A 81 -28.69 31.34 -8.16
N GLY A 82 -27.36 31.44 -8.21
CA GLY A 82 -26.52 30.76 -9.20
C GLY A 82 -26.42 31.46 -10.57
N ASP A 83 -27.08 32.60 -10.79
CA ASP A 83 -27.03 33.34 -12.06
C ASP A 83 -26.98 34.86 -11.81
N GLU A 84 -25.77 35.38 -11.63
CA GLU A 84 -25.52 36.81 -11.35
C GLU A 84 -25.90 37.71 -12.54
N GLU A 85 -25.67 37.26 -13.78
CA GLU A 85 -25.99 38.04 -14.98
C GLU A 85 -27.50 38.21 -15.12
N LYS A 86 -28.27 37.11 -14.98
CA LYS A 86 -29.73 37.15 -14.97
C LYS A 86 -30.29 37.99 -13.81
N THR A 87 -29.67 37.93 -12.64
CA THR A 87 -30.01 38.77 -11.49
C THR A 87 -29.79 40.26 -11.79
N ARG A 88 -28.62 40.62 -12.34
CA ARG A 88 -28.29 42.00 -12.75
C ARG A 88 -29.27 42.54 -13.80
N VAL A 89 -29.53 41.76 -14.86
CA VAL A 89 -30.47 42.14 -15.93
C VAL A 89 -31.90 42.27 -15.39
N ALA A 90 -32.35 41.40 -14.48
CA ALA A 90 -33.66 41.51 -13.85
C ALA A 90 -33.78 42.73 -12.93
N GLY A 91 -32.70 43.10 -12.22
CA GLY A 91 -32.63 44.33 -11.43
C GLY A 91 -32.83 45.59 -12.28
N LEU A 92 -32.11 45.66 -13.41
CA LEU A 92 -32.24 46.74 -14.39
C LEU A 92 -33.64 46.77 -15.04
N LEU A 93 -34.13 45.63 -15.54
CA LEU A 93 -35.45 45.52 -16.18
C LEU A 93 -36.59 45.89 -15.23
N ASN A 94 -36.55 45.44 -13.98
CA ASN A 94 -37.52 45.81 -12.96
C ASN A 94 -37.57 47.33 -12.73
N SER A 95 -36.40 47.97 -12.66
CA SER A 95 -36.27 49.40 -12.40
C SER A 95 -36.77 50.23 -13.58
N ILE A 96 -36.43 49.82 -14.82
CA ILE A 96 -36.88 50.44 -16.06
C ILE A 96 -38.41 50.30 -16.23
N LEU A 97 -38.95 49.09 -16.05
CA LEU A 97 -40.40 48.84 -16.19
C LEU A 97 -41.23 49.64 -15.18
N LEU A 98 -40.79 49.69 -13.90
CA LEU A 98 -41.49 50.48 -12.89
C LEU A 98 -41.44 51.99 -13.22
N PHE A 99 -40.29 52.51 -13.65
CA PHE A 99 -40.16 53.89 -14.09
C PHE A 99 -41.07 54.21 -15.29
N VAL A 100 -41.06 53.36 -16.34
CA VAL A 100 -41.92 53.52 -17.53
C VAL A 100 -43.40 53.48 -17.16
N ILE A 101 -43.84 52.52 -16.35
CA ILE A 101 -45.25 52.43 -15.91
C ILE A 101 -45.66 53.66 -15.12
N ILE A 102 -44.84 54.12 -14.15
CA ILE A 102 -45.13 55.31 -13.35
C ILE A 102 -45.19 56.56 -14.23
N VAL A 103 -44.19 56.79 -15.09
CA VAL A 103 -44.13 57.96 -15.98
C VAL A 103 -45.32 57.96 -16.94
N THR A 104 -45.61 56.87 -17.66
CA THR A 104 -46.77 56.86 -18.57
C THR A 104 -48.08 57.02 -17.81
N THR A 105 -48.25 56.39 -16.64
CA THR A 105 -49.49 56.55 -15.84
C THR A 105 -49.69 57.99 -15.35
N LEU A 106 -48.62 58.73 -15.03
CA LEU A 106 -48.69 60.15 -14.65
C LEU A 106 -48.85 61.09 -15.85
N VAL A 107 -48.24 60.75 -17.00
CA VAL A 107 -48.26 61.58 -18.21
C VAL A 107 -49.56 61.40 -19.02
N THR A 108 -50.20 60.22 -19.00
CA THR A 108 -51.45 60.00 -19.77
C THR A 108 -52.58 60.98 -19.39
N PRO A 109 -52.91 61.24 -18.11
CA PRO A 109 -53.90 62.26 -17.75
C PRO A 109 -53.50 63.67 -18.22
N LEU A 110 -52.22 64.01 -18.19
CA LEU A 110 -51.72 65.30 -18.65
C LEU A 110 -51.88 65.47 -20.16
N LEU A 111 -51.53 64.44 -20.95
CA LEU A 111 -51.73 64.46 -22.40
C LEU A 111 -53.20 64.61 -22.79
N ILE A 112 -54.12 63.96 -22.06
CA ILE A 112 -55.57 64.07 -22.29
C ILE A 112 -56.07 65.51 -22.14
N VAL A 113 -55.48 66.32 -21.25
CA VAL A 113 -55.83 67.75 -21.08
C VAL A 113 -55.39 68.61 -22.28
N PHE A 114 -54.35 68.18 -23.01
CA PHE A 114 -53.82 68.90 -24.18
C PHE A 114 -54.19 68.25 -25.54
N THR A 115 -55.08 67.25 -25.55
CA THR A 115 -55.51 66.52 -26.76
C THR A 115 -56.93 66.91 -27.12
N GLU A 116 -57.22 67.11 -28.42
CA GLU A 116 -58.59 67.43 -28.86
C GLU A 116 -59.57 66.29 -28.53
N PRO A 117 -60.85 66.57 -28.20
CA PRO A 117 -61.79 65.53 -27.75
C PRO A 117 -62.05 64.39 -28.74
N SER A 118 -61.84 64.62 -30.04
CA SER A 118 -61.89 63.59 -31.11
C SER A 118 -60.77 62.56 -31.02
N ASP A 119 -59.63 62.96 -30.45
CA ASP A 119 -58.35 62.27 -30.57
C ASP A 119 -58.01 61.48 -29.29
N ILE A 120 -58.65 61.82 -28.17
CA ILE A 120 -58.57 61.11 -26.88
C ILE A 120 -58.81 59.58 -27.03
N PRO A 121 -59.78 59.08 -27.82
CA PRO A 121 -59.97 57.63 -27.99
C PRO A 121 -58.75 56.95 -28.64
N ALA A 122 -58.14 57.56 -29.66
CA ALA A 122 -56.95 57.02 -30.31
C ALA A 122 -55.72 57.06 -29.38
N LEU A 123 -55.56 58.13 -28.60
CA LEU A 123 -54.54 58.24 -27.57
C LEU A 123 -54.66 57.13 -26.50
N LEU A 124 -55.89 56.86 -26.02
CA LEU A 124 -56.15 55.81 -25.04
C LEU A 124 -55.92 54.40 -25.62
N ILE A 125 -56.28 54.16 -26.88
CA ILE A 125 -56.01 52.91 -27.60
C ILE A 125 -54.50 52.65 -27.73
N LEU A 126 -53.67 53.69 -27.84
CA LEU A 126 -52.21 53.55 -27.87
C LEU A 126 -51.60 53.31 -26.47
N LEU A 127 -52.03 54.08 -25.46
CA LEU A 127 -51.36 54.11 -24.15
C LEU A 127 -51.85 53.06 -23.15
N LEU A 128 -53.14 52.69 -23.14
CA LEU A 128 -53.66 51.69 -22.19
C LEU A 128 -53.06 50.28 -22.42
N PRO A 129 -52.95 49.76 -23.66
CA PRO A 129 -52.28 48.49 -23.91
C PRO A 129 -50.78 48.52 -23.56
N PHE A 130 -50.12 49.67 -23.68
CA PHE A 130 -48.72 49.83 -23.29
C PHE A 130 -48.53 49.67 -21.78
N ILE A 131 -49.32 50.37 -20.95
CA ILE A 131 -49.27 50.22 -19.49
C ILE A 131 -49.59 48.77 -19.09
N LEU A 132 -50.59 48.15 -19.72
CA LEU A 132 -50.98 46.75 -19.47
C LEU A 132 -49.86 45.75 -19.83
N VAL A 133 -49.23 45.88 -21.00
CA VAL A 133 -48.17 44.96 -21.45
C VAL A 133 -46.88 45.16 -20.64
N ASN A 134 -46.51 46.39 -20.28
CA ASN A 134 -45.39 46.61 -19.34
C ASN A 134 -45.67 45.95 -17.97
N THR A 135 -46.89 46.08 -17.45
CA THR A 135 -47.32 45.46 -16.20
C THR A 135 -47.29 43.92 -16.29
N ALA A 136 -47.76 43.35 -17.41
CA ALA A 136 -47.63 41.93 -17.68
C ALA A 136 -46.16 41.49 -17.78
N THR A 137 -45.29 42.32 -18.36
CA THR A 137 -43.86 42.05 -18.51
C THR A 137 -43.14 41.98 -17.15
N LEU A 138 -43.49 42.83 -16.18
CA LEU A 138 -43.03 42.69 -14.78
C LEU A 138 -43.40 41.31 -14.19
N VAL A 139 -44.62 40.82 -14.44
CA VAL A 139 -45.06 39.50 -13.97
C VAL A 139 -44.31 38.37 -14.68
N VAL A 140 -44.06 38.49 -15.99
CA VAL A 140 -43.28 37.50 -16.78
C VAL A 140 -41.83 37.42 -16.32
N MET A 141 -41.19 38.57 -16.06
CA MET A 141 -39.84 38.65 -15.46
C MET A 141 -39.81 37.96 -14.09
N ARG A 142 -40.78 38.26 -13.21
CA ARG A 142 -40.90 37.67 -11.87
C ARG A 142 -41.20 36.16 -11.87
N ARG A 143 -41.71 35.61 -12.98
CA ARG A 143 -41.83 34.15 -13.22
C ARG A 143 -40.53 33.48 -13.65
N GLY A 144 -39.42 34.23 -13.77
CA GLY A 144 -38.07 33.69 -14.01
C GLY A 144 -37.58 33.77 -15.47
N SER A 145 -38.42 34.23 -16.40
CA SER A 145 -38.12 34.31 -17.84
C SER A 145 -37.58 35.69 -18.24
N VAL A 146 -36.52 36.14 -17.55
CA VAL A 146 -35.95 37.49 -17.66
C VAL A 146 -35.65 37.90 -19.11
N ALA A 147 -34.94 37.06 -19.88
CA ALA A 147 -34.61 37.38 -21.28
C ALA A 147 -35.85 37.56 -22.16
N PHE A 148 -36.88 36.72 -21.99
CA PHE A 148 -38.14 36.85 -22.73
C PHE A 148 -38.91 38.11 -22.32
N ALA A 149 -38.87 38.49 -21.03
CA ALA A 149 -39.41 39.76 -20.57
C ALA A 149 -38.66 40.97 -21.15
N SER A 150 -37.33 40.92 -21.28
CA SER A 150 -36.55 41.95 -21.97
C SER A 150 -36.96 42.10 -23.44
N TYR A 151 -37.13 41.01 -24.19
CA TYR A 151 -37.65 41.08 -25.57
C TYR A 151 -39.08 41.62 -25.64
N LEU A 152 -39.97 41.21 -24.72
CA LEU A 152 -41.37 41.66 -24.67
C LEU A 152 -41.47 43.16 -24.38
N PHE A 153 -40.66 43.67 -23.45
CA PHE A 153 -40.54 45.11 -23.17
C PHE A 153 -40.11 45.89 -24.42
N LEU A 154 -39.01 45.48 -25.05
CA LEU A 154 -38.43 46.19 -26.20
C LEU A 154 -39.36 46.13 -27.43
N PHE A 155 -40.06 45.02 -27.65
CA PHE A 155 -41.07 44.89 -28.68
C PHE A 155 -42.26 45.83 -28.42
N ASN A 156 -42.77 45.88 -27.18
CA ASN A 156 -43.90 46.75 -26.82
C ASN A 156 -43.54 48.25 -26.87
N LEU A 157 -42.31 48.61 -26.46
CA LEU A 157 -41.76 49.95 -26.61
C LEU A 157 -41.62 50.35 -28.09
N SER A 158 -41.08 49.45 -28.93
CA SER A 158 -41.02 49.65 -30.39
C SER A 158 -42.41 49.86 -30.99
N LEU A 159 -43.38 49.03 -30.61
CA LEU A 159 -44.75 49.07 -31.13
C LEU A 159 -45.45 50.40 -30.83
N VAL A 160 -45.20 51.02 -29.66
CA VAL A 160 -45.74 52.35 -29.36
C VAL A 160 -45.05 53.46 -30.13
N ILE A 161 -43.71 53.42 -30.26
CA ILE A 161 -42.93 54.41 -31.02
C ILE A 161 -43.29 54.37 -32.51
N PHE A 162 -43.53 53.19 -33.05
CA PHE A 162 -44.02 53.04 -34.42
C PHE A 162 -45.53 53.26 -34.56
N GLY A 163 -46.32 53.00 -33.52
CA GLY A 163 -47.74 53.32 -33.48
C GLY A 163 -48.01 54.83 -33.52
N SER A 164 -47.27 55.62 -32.72
CA SER A 164 -47.35 57.07 -32.80
C SER A 164 -46.90 57.61 -34.16
N TYR A 165 -45.86 57.04 -34.76
CA TYR A 165 -45.48 57.36 -36.15
C TYR A 165 -46.58 57.00 -37.16
N ALA A 166 -47.14 55.79 -37.09
CA ALA A 166 -48.17 55.30 -38.02
C ALA A 166 -49.46 56.14 -37.97
N VAL A 167 -49.77 56.74 -36.82
CA VAL A 167 -51.03 57.47 -36.58
C VAL A 167 -50.87 59.01 -36.67
N SER A 168 -49.67 59.57 -36.45
CA SER A 168 -49.41 61.03 -36.53
C SER A 168 -49.14 61.52 -37.96
N ALA A 169 -49.76 62.61 -38.39
CA ALA A 169 -49.40 63.29 -39.64
C ALA A 169 -48.07 64.09 -39.57
N SER A 170 -47.38 64.11 -38.42
CA SER A 170 -46.09 64.79 -38.26
C SER A 170 -44.94 64.09 -39.00
N ASP A 171 -43.84 64.83 -39.18
CA ASP A 171 -42.61 64.32 -39.77
C ASP A 171 -41.95 63.18 -38.94
N SER A 172 -41.10 62.40 -39.60
CA SER A 172 -40.48 61.16 -39.12
C SER A 172 -39.46 61.31 -37.96
N SER A 173 -39.05 62.54 -37.65
CA SER A 173 -37.98 62.86 -36.69
C SER A 173 -38.22 62.30 -35.28
N GLY A 174 -39.43 62.40 -34.74
CA GLY A 174 -39.78 61.88 -33.42
C GLY A 174 -39.65 60.36 -33.30
N ALA A 175 -39.96 59.62 -34.37
CA ALA A 175 -39.81 58.17 -34.44
C ALA A 175 -38.33 57.76 -34.48
N LEU A 176 -37.52 58.48 -35.27
CA LEU A 176 -36.07 58.28 -35.35
C LEU A 176 -35.38 58.52 -34.00
N LEU A 177 -35.80 59.53 -33.24
CA LEU A 177 -35.33 59.74 -31.87
C LEU A 177 -35.77 58.61 -30.93
N GLY A 178 -37.03 58.17 -31.00
CA GLY A 178 -37.54 57.05 -30.21
C GLY A 178 -36.78 55.75 -30.43
N ILE A 179 -36.36 55.44 -31.67
CA ILE A 179 -35.54 54.27 -32.00
C ILE A 179 -34.24 54.23 -31.19
N THR A 180 -33.62 55.39 -30.90
CA THR A 180 -32.39 55.44 -30.08
C THR A 180 -32.60 54.93 -28.66
N ILE A 181 -33.78 55.17 -28.07
CA ILE A 181 -34.17 54.66 -26.74
C ILE A 181 -34.28 53.14 -26.76
N VAL A 182 -34.91 52.57 -27.80
CA VAL A 182 -35.03 51.11 -27.94
C VAL A 182 -33.64 50.47 -28.07
N ILE A 183 -32.75 51.05 -28.89
CA ILE A 183 -31.38 50.54 -29.07
C ILE A 183 -30.58 50.63 -27.77
N ALA A 184 -30.70 51.73 -27.01
CA ALA A 184 -30.04 51.90 -25.73
C ALA A 184 -30.48 50.83 -24.71
N PHE A 185 -31.78 50.65 -24.50
CA PHE A 185 -32.29 49.61 -23.61
C PHE A 185 -31.99 48.18 -24.12
N ALA A 186 -31.98 47.95 -25.43
CA ALA A 186 -31.61 46.65 -26.00
C ALA A 186 -30.16 46.26 -25.69
N ASN A 187 -29.23 47.22 -25.74
CA ASN A 187 -27.84 47.00 -25.36
C ASN A 187 -27.73 46.59 -23.87
N VAL A 188 -28.38 47.34 -22.97
CA VAL A 188 -28.35 47.08 -21.52
C VAL A 188 -29.00 45.75 -21.14
N LEU A 189 -30.14 45.41 -21.75
CA LEU A 189 -30.99 44.30 -21.31
C LEU A 189 -30.69 42.96 -21.99
N LEU A 190 -30.03 42.97 -23.14
CA LEU A 190 -29.80 41.77 -23.97
C LEU A 190 -28.40 41.70 -24.61
N GLY A 191 -27.57 42.74 -24.46
CA GLY A 191 -26.20 42.80 -24.97
C GLY A 191 -26.07 42.92 -26.49
N ALA A 192 -24.84 43.16 -26.96
CA ALA A 192 -24.53 43.45 -28.36
C ALA A 192 -25.08 42.43 -29.38
N ARG A 193 -25.19 41.14 -29.01
CA ARG A 193 -25.71 40.06 -29.88
C ARG A 193 -27.23 40.11 -30.09
N ALA A 194 -27.96 40.94 -29.36
CA ALA A 194 -29.38 41.21 -29.61
C ALA A 194 -29.59 42.48 -30.43
N ILE A 195 -28.72 43.49 -30.28
CA ILE A 195 -28.81 44.77 -31.00
C ILE A 195 -28.95 44.54 -32.51
N GLY A 196 -28.10 43.72 -33.13
CA GLY A 196 -28.17 43.47 -34.57
C GLY A 196 -29.52 42.89 -35.05
N ARG A 197 -30.13 42.00 -34.27
CA ARG A 197 -31.46 41.45 -34.56
C ARG A 197 -32.58 42.48 -34.36
N LEU A 198 -32.46 43.31 -33.33
CA LEU A 198 -33.43 44.36 -33.03
C LEU A 198 -33.35 45.52 -34.05
N ILE A 199 -32.15 45.92 -34.49
CA ILE A 199 -31.98 46.92 -35.57
C ILE A 199 -32.62 46.42 -36.87
N VAL A 200 -32.37 45.16 -37.28
CA VAL A 200 -33.01 44.61 -38.47
C VAL A 200 -34.54 44.60 -38.36
N PHE A 201 -35.10 44.21 -37.20
CA PHE A 201 -36.54 44.29 -36.96
C PHE A 201 -37.07 45.72 -37.04
N VAL A 202 -36.42 46.67 -36.34
CA VAL A 202 -36.74 48.10 -36.32
C VAL A 202 -36.73 48.70 -37.72
N VAL A 203 -35.70 48.43 -38.54
CA VAL A 203 -35.60 48.94 -39.91
C VAL A 203 -36.69 48.36 -40.81
N LEU A 204 -36.91 47.05 -40.77
CA LEU A 204 -37.95 46.38 -41.56
C LEU A 204 -39.36 46.85 -41.17
N PHE A 205 -39.62 47.06 -39.88
CA PHE A 205 -40.91 47.56 -39.39
C PHE A 205 -41.13 49.03 -39.76
N THR A 206 -40.08 49.87 -39.66
CA THR A 206 -40.12 51.26 -40.15
C THR A 206 -40.52 51.29 -41.64
N LEU A 207 -39.81 50.50 -42.46
CA LEU A 207 -40.05 50.41 -43.89
C LEU A 207 -41.48 49.91 -44.21
N ALA A 208 -41.97 48.90 -43.49
CA ALA A 208 -43.33 48.38 -43.65
C ALA A 208 -44.40 49.43 -43.32
N VAL A 209 -44.24 50.19 -42.23
CA VAL A 209 -45.17 51.29 -41.87
C VAL A 209 -45.13 52.41 -42.92
N THR A 210 -43.94 52.79 -43.40
CA THR A 210 -43.79 53.82 -44.43
C THR A 210 -44.42 53.40 -45.76
N ILE A 211 -44.30 52.14 -46.16
CA ILE A 211 -44.96 51.59 -47.36
C ILE A 211 -46.49 51.52 -47.17
N ALA A 212 -46.97 51.06 -46.01
CA ALA A 212 -48.41 51.02 -45.73
C ALA A 212 -49.04 52.43 -45.74
N ARG A 213 -48.29 53.45 -45.31
CA ARG A 213 -48.69 54.87 -45.43
C ARG A 213 -48.68 55.37 -46.88
N SER A 214 -47.63 55.10 -47.66
CA SER A 214 -47.57 55.58 -49.05
C SER A 214 -48.56 54.89 -49.99
N GLN A 215 -49.02 53.69 -49.64
CA GLN A 215 -50.13 52.98 -50.31
C GLN A 215 -51.53 53.34 -49.76
N GLY A 216 -51.63 54.27 -48.81
CA GLY A 216 -52.90 54.71 -48.21
C GLY A 216 -53.60 53.68 -47.33
N TRP A 217 -52.95 52.56 -46.96
CA TRP A 217 -53.51 51.52 -46.09
C TRP A 217 -53.59 51.98 -44.62
N ILE A 218 -52.80 52.98 -44.24
CA ILE A 218 -52.84 53.64 -42.93
C ILE A 218 -52.97 55.14 -43.16
N THR A 219 -54.15 55.69 -42.88
CA THR A 219 -54.35 57.14 -42.80
C THR A 219 -53.83 57.67 -41.45
N PRO A 220 -53.25 58.88 -41.39
CA PRO A 220 -53.04 59.55 -40.12
C PRO A 220 -54.40 59.85 -39.48
N ILE A 221 -54.50 59.66 -38.15
CA ILE A 221 -55.70 60.00 -37.37
C ILE A 221 -55.48 61.33 -36.65
N PHE A 222 -54.27 61.58 -36.15
CA PHE A 222 -53.90 62.87 -35.56
C PHE A 222 -53.45 63.85 -36.65
N ALA A 223 -54.01 65.06 -36.61
CA ALA A 223 -53.57 66.18 -37.45
C ALA A 223 -52.08 66.52 -37.22
N PRO A 224 -51.39 67.16 -38.17
CA PRO A 224 -50.01 67.60 -37.95
C PRO A 224 -50.00 68.68 -36.86
N ALA A 225 -49.16 68.53 -35.84
CA ALA A 225 -49.13 69.43 -34.69
C ALA A 225 -48.89 70.88 -35.11
N THR A 226 -49.92 71.72 -34.99
CA THR A 226 -49.89 73.15 -35.34
C THR A 226 -49.28 74.03 -34.25
N ASP A 227 -49.15 73.52 -33.02
CA ASP A 227 -48.44 74.17 -31.92
C ASP A 227 -46.96 73.74 -31.85
N PRO A 228 -46.00 74.66 -32.05
CA PRO A 228 -44.58 74.39 -31.85
C PRO A 228 -44.23 73.97 -30.42
N LEU A 229 -44.91 74.52 -29.39
CA LEU A 229 -44.56 74.31 -27.99
C LEU A 229 -44.81 72.86 -27.56
N GLY A 230 -46.00 72.31 -27.84
CA GLY A 230 -46.32 70.91 -27.57
C GLY A 230 -45.36 69.94 -28.26
N SER A 231 -44.96 70.24 -29.51
CA SER A 231 -43.94 69.46 -30.22
C SER A 231 -42.56 69.51 -29.53
N TRP A 232 -42.21 70.66 -28.95
CA TRP A 232 -40.94 70.86 -28.25
C TRP A 232 -40.92 70.14 -26.89
N PHE A 233 -42.03 70.20 -26.13
CA PHE A 233 -42.20 69.44 -24.89
C PHE A 233 -42.15 67.93 -25.12
N ALA A 234 -42.81 67.42 -26.17
CA ALA A 234 -42.75 66.00 -26.52
C ALA A 234 -41.32 65.54 -26.81
N ASN A 235 -40.56 66.31 -27.60
CA ASN A 235 -39.15 66.03 -27.88
C ASN A 235 -38.27 66.15 -26.62
N ALA A 236 -38.50 67.14 -25.74
CA ALA A 236 -37.77 67.29 -24.49
C ALA A 236 -37.96 66.08 -23.55
N ILE A 237 -39.17 65.51 -23.48
CA ILE A 237 -39.44 64.26 -22.76
C ILE A 237 -38.66 63.09 -23.37
N VAL A 238 -38.65 62.95 -24.71
CA VAL A 238 -37.86 61.92 -25.40
C VAL A 238 -36.37 62.06 -25.08
N PHE A 239 -35.78 63.26 -25.16
CA PHE A 239 -34.38 63.49 -24.78
C PHE A 239 -34.08 63.19 -23.31
N ALA A 240 -34.99 63.54 -22.39
CA ALA A 240 -34.83 63.21 -20.96
C ALA A 240 -34.83 61.68 -20.74
N LEU A 241 -35.73 60.94 -21.40
CA LEU A 241 -35.79 59.48 -21.35
C LEU A 241 -34.52 58.83 -21.94
N THR A 242 -34.01 59.33 -23.07
CA THR A 242 -32.72 58.90 -23.64
C THR A 242 -31.57 59.16 -22.66
N GLY A 243 -31.55 60.34 -22.03
CA GLY A 243 -30.55 60.71 -21.02
C GLY A 243 -30.54 59.77 -19.82
N VAL A 244 -31.72 59.43 -19.28
CA VAL A 244 -31.87 58.42 -18.21
C VAL A 244 -31.39 57.04 -18.67
N GLY A 245 -31.73 56.61 -19.88
CA GLY A 245 -31.25 55.35 -20.46
C GLY A 245 -29.72 55.28 -20.57
N VAL A 246 -29.09 56.34 -21.06
CA VAL A 246 -27.62 56.47 -21.16
C VAL A 246 -26.96 56.52 -19.78
N TYR A 247 -27.56 57.24 -18.82
CA TYR A 247 -27.08 57.29 -17.43
C TYR A 247 -27.10 55.90 -16.77
N LEU A 248 -28.22 55.18 -16.85
CA LEU A 248 -28.34 53.82 -16.31
C LEU A 248 -27.37 52.84 -17.01
N SER A 249 -27.17 52.99 -18.32
CA SER A 249 -26.15 52.25 -19.08
C SER A 249 -24.75 52.51 -18.52
N SER A 250 -24.41 53.78 -18.27
CA SER A 250 -23.10 54.18 -17.75
C SER A 250 -22.86 53.72 -16.31
N VAL A 251 -23.87 53.74 -15.45
CA VAL A 251 -23.79 53.18 -14.08
C VAL A 251 -23.62 51.67 -14.13
N SER A 252 -24.41 50.96 -14.95
CA SER A 252 -24.26 49.50 -15.09
C SER A 252 -22.89 49.09 -15.64
N LEU A 253 -22.30 49.90 -16.54
CA LEU A 253 -20.97 49.64 -17.09
C LEU A 253 -19.86 49.88 -16.06
N ARG A 254 -19.95 50.95 -15.25
CA ARG A 254 -18.99 51.21 -14.15
C ARG A 254 -19.02 50.07 -13.13
N ASN A 255 -20.20 49.75 -12.59
CA ASN A 255 -20.35 48.66 -11.62
C ASN A 255 -19.83 47.31 -12.15
N ALA A 256 -19.99 47.02 -13.45
CA ALA A 256 -19.45 45.82 -14.08
C ALA A 256 -17.92 45.87 -14.23
N LEU A 257 -17.34 47.04 -14.54
CA LEU A 257 -15.90 47.25 -14.63
C LEU A 257 -15.24 47.13 -13.24
N ASP A 258 -15.79 47.80 -12.23
CA ASP A 258 -15.28 47.81 -10.86
C ASP A 258 -15.28 46.38 -10.26
N ASN A 259 -16.38 45.64 -10.44
CA ASN A 259 -16.46 44.22 -10.06
C ASN A 259 -15.42 43.37 -10.81
N SER A 260 -15.12 43.67 -12.07
CA SER A 260 -14.08 42.95 -12.84
C SER A 260 -12.65 43.26 -12.35
N ILE A 261 -12.41 44.46 -11.84
CA ILE A 261 -11.13 44.88 -11.25
C ILE A 261 -10.93 44.18 -9.89
N ALA A 262 -11.94 44.22 -9.02
CA ALA A 262 -11.93 43.50 -7.74
C ALA A 262 -11.77 41.98 -7.95
N GLY A 263 -12.48 41.39 -8.91
CA GLY A 263 -12.33 39.98 -9.29
C GLY A 263 -10.92 39.62 -9.76
N ARG A 264 -10.26 40.49 -10.54
CA ARG A 264 -8.85 40.33 -10.95
C ARG A 264 -7.90 40.42 -9.76
N GLN A 265 -8.10 41.36 -8.84
CA GLN A 265 -7.28 41.52 -7.64
C GLN A 265 -7.38 40.28 -6.73
N ASN A 266 -8.60 39.76 -6.51
CA ASN A 266 -8.81 38.54 -5.74
C ASN A 266 -8.13 37.32 -6.39
N LEU A 267 -8.21 37.18 -7.72
CA LEU A 267 -7.49 36.12 -8.44
C LEU A 267 -5.97 36.28 -8.36
N GLN A 268 -5.44 37.50 -8.39
CA GLN A 268 -4.01 37.76 -8.22
C GLN A 268 -3.53 37.44 -6.79
N ALA A 269 -4.33 37.77 -5.77
CA ALA A 269 -4.04 37.41 -4.39
C ALA A 269 -4.02 35.89 -4.19
N ALA A 270 -5.06 35.17 -4.64
CA ALA A 270 -5.14 33.72 -4.54
C ALA A 270 -4.03 33.01 -5.33
N ASN A 271 -3.68 33.49 -6.53
CA ASN A 271 -2.55 32.94 -7.30
C ASN A 271 -1.20 33.16 -6.60
N LYS A 272 -1.02 34.28 -5.89
CA LYS A 272 0.19 34.52 -5.09
C LYS A 272 0.23 33.58 -3.89
N GLU A 273 -0.86 33.46 -3.14
CA GLU A 273 -0.98 32.55 -2.00
C GLU A 273 -0.69 31.09 -2.39
N LEU A 274 -1.22 30.64 -3.53
CA LEU A 274 -0.92 29.32 -4.09
C LEU A 274 0.58 29.15 -4.43
N ALA A 275 1.23 30.15 -4.99
CA ALA A 275 2.67 30.10 -5.31
C ALA A 275 3.55 30.09 -4.04
N ASP A 276 3.20 30.90 -3.04
CA ASP A 276 3.89 30.92 -1.75
C ASP A 276 3.70 29.58 -1.00
N LEU A 277 2.49 28.99 -1.02
CA LEU A 277 2.20 27.66 -0.48
C LEU A 277 2.96 26.54 -1.22
N GLN A 278 2.99 26.57 -2.57
CA GLN A 278 3.76 25.62 -3.37
C GLN A 278 5.24 25.65 -3.00
N LYS A 279 5.85 26.84 -2.88
CA LYS A 279 7.26 26.98 -2.50
C LYS A 279 7.58 26.44 -1.10
N VAL A 280 6.69 26.66 -0.14
CA VAL A 280 6.82 26.09 1.22
C VAL A 280 6.68 24.56 1.21
N LEU A 281 5.76 24.02 0.41
CA LEU A 281 5.60 22.58 0.21
C LEU A 281 6.82 21.96 -0.47
N GLU A 282 7.35 22.56 -1.54
CA GLU A 282 8.56 22.10 -2.22
C GLU A 282 9.78 22.07 -1.29
N THR A 283 9.96 23.12 -0.49
CA THR A 283 11.06 23.21 0.49
C THR A 283 10.93 22.10 1.54
N ARG A 284 9.74 21.94 2.14
CA ARG A 284 9.47 20.90 3.14
C ARG A 284 9.55 19.48 2.59
N VAL A 285 9.23 19.28 1.31
CA VAL A 285 9.44 17.99 0.62
C VAL A 285 10.93 17.73 0.44
N GLN A 286 11.72 18.70 -0.04
CA GLN A 286 13.17 18.56 -0.18
C GLN A 286 13.87 18.26 1.16
N GLU A 287 13.53 19.00 2.22
CA GLU A 287 14.02 18.76 3.59
C GLU A 287 13.75 17.31 4.04
N ARG A 288 12.52 16.82 3.84
CA ARG A 288 12.13 15.47 4.27
C ARG A 288 12.67 14.36 3.36
N THR A 289 12.89 14.62 2.08
CA THR A 289 13.60 13.69 1.19
C THR A 289 15.06 13.55 1.61
N ALA A 290 15.77 14.65 1.88
CA ALA A 290 17.16 14.60 2.33
C ALA A 290 17.33 13.91 3.70
N ASP A 291 16.41 14.16 4.65
CA ASP A 291 16.35 13.47 5.94
C ASP A 291 16.12 11.95 5.78
N LEU A 292 15.23 11.54 4.86
CA LEU A 292 14.99 10.13 4.56
C LEU A 292 16.18 9.48 3.82
N GLU A 293 16.83 10.18 2.89
CA GLU A 293 18.01 9.69 2.18
C GLU A 293 19.20 9.49 3.14
N LYS A 294 19.46 10.43 4.06
CA LYS A 294 20.48 10.28 5.11
C LYS A 294 20.24 9.01 5.94
N ARG A 295 19.01 8.84 6.46
CA ARG A 295 18.62 7.66 7.25
C ARG A 295 18.74 6.36 6.46
N ALA A 296 18.31 6.35 5.19
CA ALA A 296 18.42 5.18 4.33
C ALA A 296 19.89 4.79 4.08
N THR A 297 20.79 5.77 3.89
CA THR A 297 22.23 5.51 3.76
C THR A 297 22.85 4.98 5.06
N GLN A 298 22.47 5.53 6.23
CA GLN A 298 22.91 5.03 7.54
C GLN A 298 22.48 3.55 7.75
N LEU A 299 21.20 3.25 7.50
CA LEU A 299 20.66 1.88 7.60
C LEU A 299 21.31 0.92 6.59
N HIS A 300 21.60 1.36 5.37
CA HIS A 300 22.28 0.53 4.36
C HIS A 300 23.74 0.22 4.75
N ALA A 301 24.45 1.16 5.37
CA ALA A 301 25.80 0.93 5.87
C ALA A 301 25.81 -0.12 7.00
N VAL A 302 24.88 0.00 7.95
CA VAL A 302 24.68 -0.99 9.04
C VAL A 302 24.28 -2.37 8.49
N SER A 303 23.38 -2.42 7.50
CA SER A 303 22.95 -3.67 6.86
C SER A 303 24.09 -4.37 6.10
N ASN A 304 24.98 -3.62 5.43
CA ASN A 304 26.16 -4.20 4.79
C ASN A 304 27.13 -4.84 5.81
N VAL A 305 27.31 -4.21 6.97
CA VAL A 305 28.11 -4.75 8.09
C VAL A 305 27.48 -6.04 8.63
N ALA A 306 26.18 -6.02 8.93
CA ALA A 306 25.44 -7.19 9.40
C ALA A 306 25.46 -8.36 8.39
N SER A 307 25.37 -8.07 7.08
CA SER A 307 25.40 -9.09 6.03
C SER A 307 26.78 -9.73 5.85
N ALA A 308 27.87 -8.98 6.05
CA ALA A 308 29.23 -9.53 6.08
C ALA A 308 29.43 -10.46 7.29
N ILE A 309 28.97 -10.03 8.48
CA ILE A 309 28.97 -10.81 9.72
C ILE A 309 28.21 -12.14 9.53
N ALA A 310 27.00 -12.09 8.97
CA ALA A 310 26.13 -13.27 8.77
C ALA A 310 26.65 -14.30 7.75
N SER A 311 27.81 -14.07 7.11
CA SER A 311 28.46 -15.06 6.25
C SER A 311 29.27 -16.12 7.02
N VAL A 312 29.60 -15.86 8.30
CA VAL A 312 30.44 -16.74 9.12
C VAL A 312 29.58 -17.78 9.85
N GLN A 313 29.79 -19.06 9.52
CA GLN A 313 28.99 -20.20 10.00
C GLN A 313 29.48 -20.82 11.33
N ASP A 314 30.59 -20.34 11.88
CA ASP A 314 31.20 -20.84 13.11
C ASP A 314 31.22 -19.71 14.16
N LEU A 315 30.59 -19.97 15.31
CA LEU A 315 30.47 -19.01 16.40
C LEU A 315 31.84 -18.52 16.92
N ASN A 316 32.86 -19.40 16.90
CA ASN A 316 34.20 -19.10 17.41
C ASN A 316 34.98 -18.11 16.53
N THR A 317 34.64 -18.01 15.24
CA THR A 317 35.21 -17.03 14.30
C THR A 317 34.29 -15.83 14.07
N LEU A 318 32.97 -16.02 14.22
CA LEU A 318 31.96 -14.97 14.15
C LEU A 318 32.13 -13.92 15.27
N LEU A 319 32.21 -14.36 16.53
CA LEU A 319 32.19 -13.45 17.67
C LEU A 319 33.41 -12.50 17.72
N PRO A 320 34.68 -12.95 17.52
CA PRO A 320 35.83 -12.05 17.50
C PRO A 320 35.75 -11.04 16.34
N ALA A 321 35.33 -11.49 15.15
CA ALA A 321 35.19 -10.62 13.98
C ALA A 321 34.17 -9.49 14.20
N ILE A 322 33.12 -9.72 15.01
CA ILE A 322 32.18 -8.68 15.41
C ILE A 322 32.84 -7.69 16.39
N THR A 323 33.53 -8.16 17.43
CA THR A 323 34.17 -7.26 18.42
C THR A 323 35.28 -6.41 17.79
N ASP A 324 36.06 -6.99 16.88
CA ASP A 324 37.10 -6.26 16.14
C ASP A 324 36.47 -5.21 15.21
N LEU A 325 35.40 -5.55 14.48
CA LEU A 325 34.72 -4.63 13.56
C LEU A 325 33.99 -3.49 14.27
N VAL A 326 33.39 -3.74 15.45
CA VAL A 326 32.79 -2.69 16.30
C VAL A 326 33.88 -1.73 16.81
N SER A 327 35.03 -2.23 17.26
CA SER A 327 36.15 -1.38 17.66
C SER A 327 36.73 -0.59 16.49
N GLU A 328 36.97 -1.22 15.33
CA GLU A 328 37.57 -0.58 14.15
C GLU A 328 36.66 0.51 13.56
N LYS A 329 35.34 0.30 13.49
CA LYS A 329 34.41 1.23 12.83
C LYS A 329 33.97 2.40 13.70
N PHE A 330 33.96 2.25 15.02
CA PHE A 330 33.50 3.28 15.95
C PHE A 330 34.62 3.84 16.85
N GLY A 331 35.82 3.26 16.83
CA GLY A 331 36.99 3.75 17.58
C GLY A 331 37.00 3.39 19.07
N PHE A 332 36.14 2.49 19.52
CA PHE A 332 36.02 2.14 20.94
C PHE A 332 37.19 1.31 21.48
N TYR A 333 37.58 1.60 22.71
CA TYR A 333 38.69 0.98 23.43
C TYR A 333 38.45 -0.50 23.74
N HIS A 334 37.23 -0.85 24.11
CA HIS A 334 36.80 -2.24 24.30
C HIS A 334 35.47 -2.47 23.59
N ALA A 335 35.35 -3.63 22.97
CA ALA A 335 34.10 -4.26 22.59
C ALA A 335 34.17 -5.73 23.02
N GLY A 336 33.16 -6.19 23.75
CA GLY A 336 33.07 -7.56 24.28
C GLY A 336 31.68 -8.15 24.05
N ILE A 337 31.59 -9.43 23.69
CA ILE A 337 30.31 -10.13 23.58
C ILE A 337 30.21 -11.15 24.72
N PHE A 338 29.21 -10.94 25.56
CA PHE A 338 28.77 -11.90 26.57
C PHE A 338 27.58 -12.68 26.03
N LEU A 339 27.54 -14.00 26.25
CA LEU A 339 26.36 -14.84 26.01
C LEU A 339 25.84 -15.38 27.33
N VAL A 340 24.52 -15.51 27.47
CA VAL A 340 23.89 -16.17 28.62
C VAL A 340 24.21 -17.68 28.58
N ASP A 341 24.38 -18.31 29.73
CA ASP A 341 24.59 -19.76 29.85
C ASP A 341 23.27 -20.55 29.90
N GLU A 342 23.36 -21.89 29.76
CA GLU A 342 22.19 -22.78 29.64
C GLU A 342 21.33 -22.85 30.92
N GLU A 343 21.87 -22.40 32.05
CA GLU A 343 21.19 -22.32 33.35
C GLU A 343 20.52 -20.94 33.57
N GLU A 344 20.73 -19.98 32.66
CA GLU A 344 20.30 -18.57 32.71
C GLU A 344 20.79 -17.77 33.95
N ASP A 345 21.82 -18.26 34.66
CA ASP A 345 22.40 -17.63 35.85
C ASP A 345 23.52 -16.60 35.51
N PHE A 346 24.33 -16.85 34.47
CA PHE A 346 25.48 -16.01 34.13
C PHE A 346 25.61 -15.58 32.66
N ALA A 347 25.97 -14.31 32.47
CA ALA A 347 26.49 -13.78 31.23
C ALA A 347 28.00 -14.04 31.15
N VAL A 348 28.42 -14.93 30.26
CA VAL A 348 29.81 -15.38 30.08
C VAL A 348 30.45 -14.66 28.88
N LEU A 349 31.62 -14.05 29.06
CA LEU A 349 32.36 -13.42 27.96
C LEU A 349 32.83 -14.48 26.96
N ARG A 350 32.50 -14.32 25.67
CA ARG A 350 32.83 -15.26 24.59
C ARG A 350 33.75 -14.68 23.51
N ALA A 351 33.77 -13.36 23.32
CA ALA A 351 34.77 -12.67 22.52
C ALA A 351 35.05 -11.26 23.03
N ALA A 352 36.24 -10.73 22.75
CA ALA A 352 36.62 -9.35 22.99
C ALA A 352 37.85 -8.95 22.15
N ASN A 353 37.91 -7.69 21.71
CA ASN A 353 39.01 -7.16 20.89
C ASN A 353 40.29 -6.87 21.71
N SER A 354 40.14 -6.30 22.91
CA SER A 354 41.23 -5.61 23.63
C SER A 354 42.09 -6.55 24.46
N GLU A 355 43.33 -6.14 24.76
CA GLU A 355 44.24 -6.91 25.61
C GLU A 355 43.69 -7.17 27.03
N GLY A 356 42.82 -6.30 27.54
CA GLY A 356 42.06 -6.56 28.76
C GLY A 356 41.02 -7.67 28.57
N GLY A 357 40.23 -7.56 27.49
CA GLY A 357 39.28 -8.59 27.09
C GLY A 357 39.90 -9.98 26.87
N LYS A 358 41.11 -10.06 26.30
CA LYS A 358 41.83 -11.33 26.12
C LYS A 358 42.13 -12.02 27.46
N ARG A 359 42.63 -11.28 28.45
CA ARG A 359 42.82 -11.83 29.82
C ARG A 359 41.50 -12.20 30.49
N MET A 360 40.43 -11.45 30.24
CA MET A 360 39.07 -11.78 30.70
C MET A 360 38.55 -13.09 30.08
N LEU A 361 38.84 -13.36 28.80
CA LEU A 361 38.53 -14.62 28.12
C LEU A 361 39.33 -15.79 28.71
N GLU A 362 40.65 -15.64 28.88
CA GLU A 362 41.52 -16.66 29.47
C GLU A 362 41.02 -17.10 30.86
N ARG A 363 40.64 -16.15 31.71
CA ARG A 363 40.07 -16.42 33.05
C ARG A 363 38.57 -16.76 33.05
N HIS A 364 37.98 -17.03 31.88
CA HIS A 364 36.57 -17.44 31.70
C HIS A 364 35.59 -16.49 32.41
N HIS A 365 35.78 -15.18 32.22
CA HIS A 365 35.04 -14.17 32.97
C HIS A 365 33.54 -14.24 32.70
N ARG A 366 32.77 -14.25 33.80
CA ARG A 366 31.31 -14.24 33.82
C ARG A 366 30.78 -13.23 34.84
N LEU A 367 29.58 -12.74 34.59
CA LEU A 367 28.81 -11.81 35.44
C LEU A 367 27.42 -12.42 35.68
N ALA A 368 26.81 -12.18 36.83
CA ALA A 368 25.46 -12.68 37.12
C ALA A 368 24.40 -11.92 36.31
N LEU A 369 23.24 -12.53 36.05
CA LEU A 369 22.06 -11.86 35.48
C LEU A 369 21.35 -11.00 36.55
N ASP A 370 22.07 -10.04 37.13
CA ASP A 370 21.59 -9.10 38.14
C ASP A 370 21.68 -7.63 37.69
N THR A 371 21.03 -6.73 38.42
CA THR A 371 21.10 -5.29 38.14
C THR A 371 22.30 -4.58 38.77
N ASN A 372 23.28 -5.32 39.30
CA ASN A 372 24.48 -4.75 39.94
C ASN A 372 25.60 -4.46 38.95
N SER A 373 25.58 -5.07 37.76
CA SER A 373 26.52 -4.79 36.66
C SER A 373 25.80 -4.25 35.43
N MET A 374 26.49 -3.45 34.61
CA MET A 374 25.96 -2.91 33.34
C MET A 374 25.50 -4.02 32.38
N VAL A 375 26.35 -5.05 32.21
CA VAL A 375 26.06 -6.24 31.40
C VAL A 375 24.89 -7.03 31.96
N GLY A 376 24.87 -7.30 33.28
CA GLY A 376 23.80 -8.01 33.95
C GLY A 376 22.46 -7.28 33.88
N TYR A 377 22.46 -5.94 33.98
CA TYR A 377 21.27 -5.11 33.79
C TYR A 377 20.74 -5.26 32.37
N ALA A 378 21.63 -5.22 31.37
CA ALA A 378 21.24 -5.37 29.97
C ALA A 378 20.66 -6.76 29.67
N THR A 379 21.28 -7.83 30.18
CA THR A 379 20.77 -9.21 29.99
C THR A 379 19.47 -9.48 30.74
N SER A 380 19.38 -9.10 32.02
CA SER A 380 18.21 -9.38 32.88
C SER A 380 16.95 -8.57 32.52
N LEU A 381 17.10 -7.31 32.07
CA LEU A 381 15.96 -6.44 31.74
C LEU A 381 15.72 -6.28 30.22
N GLY A 382 16.62 -6.77 29.37
CA GLY A 382 16.49 -6.66 27.90
C GLY A 382 16.54 -5.23 27.36
N GLN A 383 17.11 -4.29 28.12
CA GLN A 383 17.20 -2.86 27.79
C GLN A 383 18.66 -2.38 27.77
N PRO A 384 19.07 -1.53 26.80
CA PRO A 384 20.40 -0.93 26.81
C PRO A 384 20.66 -0.10 28.07
N ARG A 385 21.88 -0.17 28.61
CA ARG A 385 22.33 0.65 29.75
C ARG A 385 23.59 1.39 29.38
N ILE A 386 23.58 2.71 29.55
CA ILE A 386 24.69 3.62 29.25
C ILE A 386 25.12 4.33 30.53
N ALA A 387 26.41 4.39 30.79
CA ALA A 387 27.06 5.17 31.84
C ALA A 387 28.06 6.13 31.17
N LEU A 388 27.71 7.41 31.10
CA LEU A 388 28.52 8.44 30.43
C LEU A 388 29.75 8.87 31.25
N ASP A 389 29.72 8.66 32.57
CA ASP A 389 30.88 8.68 33.46
C ASP A 389 30.78 7.52 34.45
N VAL A 390 31.62 6.51 34.27
CA VAL A 390 31.68 5.31 35.14
C VAL A 390 32.21 5.60 36.55
N GLY A 391 32.85 6.75 36.77
CA GLY A 391 33.28 7.20 38.10
C GLY A 391 32.14 7.75 38.96
N ILE A 392 30.96 7.97 38.37
CA ILE A 392 29.77 8.56 39.03
C ILE A 392 28.60 7.56 39.08
N ASP A 393 28.51 6.63 38.14
CA ASP A 393 27.39 5.68 38.05
C ASP A 393 27.51 4.52 39.06
N ALA A 394 26.48 4.36 39.90
CA ALA A 394 26.45 3.37 40.97
C ALA A 394 26.30 1.90 40.51
N VAL A 395 26.10 1.64 39.22
CA VAL A 395 25.97 0.28 38.61
C VAL A 395 27.27 -0.17 37.93
N TYR A 396 28.35 0.63 38.00
CA TYR A 396 29.65 0.27 37.45
C TYR A 396 30.52 -0.51 38.45
N PHE A 397 31.04 -1.67 38.02
CA PHE A 397 32.11 -2.37 38.71
C PHE A 397 33.46 -2.05 38.07
N SER A 398 34.36 -1.44 38.82
CA SER A 398 35.72 -1.12 38.36
C SER A 398 36.52 -2.38 38.02
N ASN A 399 36.64 -2.68 36.73
CA ASN A 399 37.29 -3.88 36.22
C ASN A 399 38.82 -3.69 36.12
N PRO A 400 39.64 -4.47 36.87
CA PRO A 400 41.10 -4.35 36.84
C PRO A 400 41.72 -4.61 35.45
N ASP A 401 41.02 -5.32 34.56
CA ASP A 401 41.51 -5.58 33.20
C ASP A 401 41.30 -4.41 32.23
N LEU A 402 40.39 -3.48 32.53
CA LEU A 402 40.01 -2.31 31.73
C LEU A 402 40.13 -0.99 32.53
N PRO A 403 41.31 -0.69 33.14
CA PRO A 403 41.46 0.39 34.13
C PRO A 403 41.33 1.81 33.55
N ASN A 404 41.27 1.95 32.22
CA ASN A 404 41.18 3.23 31.52
C ASN A 404 39.75 3.63 31.16
N THR A 405 38.74 2.78 31.42
CA THR A 405 37.34 3.09 31.09
C THR A 405 36.87 4.38 31.76
N ARG A 406 36.08 5.15 31.01
CA ARG A 406 35.44 6.41 31.40
C ARG A 406 33.96 6.45 31.05
N SER A 407 33.54 5.83 29.95
CA SER A 407 32.13 5.55 29.67
C SER A 407 31.93 4.11 29.19
N GLU A 408 30.81 3.51 29.58
CA GLU A 408 30.43 2.13 29.26
C GLU A 408 28.99 2.07 28.72
N MET A 409 28.75 1.19 27.73
CA MET A 409 27.44 0.91 27.15
C MET A 409 27.25 -0.59 26.97
N ALA A 410 26.32 -1.17 27.73
CA ALA A 410 25.89 -2.56 27.58
C ALA A 410 24.58 -2.63 26.80
N ILE A 411 24.54 -3.45 25.76
CA ILE A 411 23.43 -3.55 24.80
C ILE A 411 22.92 -5.00 24.73
N PRO A 412 21.64 -5.27 25.01
CA PRO A 412 21.09 -6.63 24.97
C PRO A 412 21.09 -7.21 23.55
N LEU A 413 21.58 -8.44 23.40
CA LEU A 413 21.47 -9.23 22.18
C LEU A 413 20.15 -10.00 22.24
N ARG A 414 19.20 -9.68 21.36
CA ARG A 414 17.82 -10.19 21.45
C ARG A 414 17.38 -10.96 20.21
N VAL A 415 16.66 -12.05 20.43
CA VAL A 415 16.03 -12.88 19.39
C VAL A 415 14.56 -13.03 19.74
N GLY A 416 13.70 -12.26 19.04
CA GLY A 416 12.31 -12.10 19.42
C GLY A 416 12.19 -11.51 20.82
N ASN A 417 11.68 -12.30 21.78
CA ASN A 417 11.54 -11.89 23.18
C ASN A 417 12.66 -12.45 24.09
N ARG A 418 13.56 -13.31 23.60
CA ARG A 418 14.66 -13.87 24.40
C ARG A 418 15.88 -12.96 24.32
N VAL A 419 16.53 -12.71 25.45
CA VAL A 419 17.87 -12.10 25.49
C VAL A 419 18.89 -13.25 25.51
N ILE A 420 19.78 -13.31 24.52
CA ILE A 420 20.78 -14.38 24.38
C ILE A 420 22.17 -13.95 24.89
N GLY A 421 22.34 -12.67 25.26
CA GLY A 421 23.61 -12.11 25.64
C GLY A 421 23.59 -10.58 25.68
N ALA A 422 24.78 -9.97 25.74
CA ALA A 422 24.97 -8.55 25.58
C ALA A 422 26.26 -8.22 24.82
N LEU A 423 26.21 -7.15 24.04
CA LEU A 423 27.37 -6.45 23.50
C LEU A 423 27.75 -5.35 24.51
N ASP A 424 28.92 -5.49 25.14
CA ASP A 424 29.56 -4.45 25.94
C ASP A 424 30.49 -3.61 25.05
N VAL A 425 30.49 -2.29 25.29
CA VAL A 425 31.29 -1.31 24.57
C VAL A 425 31.81 -0.27 25.56
N GLN A 426 33.13 -0.06 25.61
CA GLN A 426 33.76 0.86 26.56
C GLN A 426 34.72 1.85 25.89
N SER A 427 34.76 3.07 26.40
CA SER A 427 35.63 4.16 25.94
C SER A 427 36.51 4.72 27.06
N THR A 428 37.68 5.24 26.70
CA THR A 428 38.58 5.98 27.60
C THR A 428 38.24 7.47 27.72
N GLU A 429 37.20 7.93 27.02
CA GLU A 429 36.66 9.30 27.12
C GLU A 429 35.32 9.32 27.86
N MET A 430 35.03 10.42 28.57
CA MET A 430 33.73 10.62 29.23
C MET A 430 32.72 11.16 28.21
N ASN A 431 31.46 10.73 28.30
CA ASN A 431 30.38 11.06 27.36
C ASN A 431 30.64 10.62 25.91
N ALA A 432 31.39 9.53 25.69
CA ALA A 432 31.78 9.08 24.35
C ALA A 432 30.64 8.49 23.48
N PHE A 433 29.42 8.36 24.01
CA PHE A 433 28.26 7.83 23.30
C PHE A 433 27.23 8.94 23.06
N SER A 434 27.00 9.30 21.80
CA SER A 434 25.88 10.18 21.42
C SER A 434 24.58 9.40 21.23
N GLN A 435 23.46 10.11 21.10
CA GLN A 435 22.16 9.49 20.79
C GLN A 435 22.16 8.76 19.44
N ASP A 436 22.84 9.31 18.41
CA ASP A 436 23.00 8.65 17.11
C ASP A 436 23.81 7.34 17.25
N ASP A 437 24.85 7.31 18.10
CA ASP A 437 25.64 6.09 18.35
C ASP A 437 24.81 5.03 19.09
N ILE A 438 24.03 5.44 20.10
CA ILE A 438 23.15 4.55 20.86
C ILE A 438 22.14 3.86 19.93
N GLU A 439 21.54 4.60 18.99
CA GLU A 439 20.59 4.05 18.02
C GLU A 439 21.29 3.11 17.02
N VAL A 440 22.44 3.50 16.46
CA VAL A 440 23.20 2.68 15.51
C VAL A 440 23.72 1.39 16.14
N LEU A 441 24.28 1.46 17.35
CA LEU A 441 24.81 0.29 18.06
C LEU A 441 23.68 -0.64 18.53
N THR A 442 22.49 -0.12 18.87
CA THR A 442 21.32 -0.97 19.17
C THR A 442 20.87 -1.75 17.93
N ILE A 443 20.80 -1.11 16.76
CA ILE A 443 20.45 -1.79 15.51
C ILE A 443 21.52 -2.85 15.15
N LEU A 444 22.80 -2.56 15.36
CA LEU A 444 23.88 -3.54 15.19
C LEU A 444 23.75 -4.72 16.16
N ALA A 445 23.45 -4.47 17.44
CA ALA A 445 23.25 -5.52 18.45
C ALA A 445 22.08 -6.46 18.09
N ASP A 446 20.94 -5.92 17.65
CA ASP A 446 19.80 -6.74 17.21
C ASP A 446 20.15 -7.58 15.95
N GLN A 447 21.01 -7.09 15.05
CA GLN A 447 21.50 -7.90 13.91
C GLN A 447 22.55 -8.95 14.32
N VAL A 448 23.45 -8.60 15.25
CA VAL A 448 24.46 -9.51 15.81
C VAL A 448 23.79 -10.68 16.52
N ALA A 449 22.73 -10.43 17.28
CA ALA A 449 21.95 -11.48 17.94
C ALA A 449 21.39 -12.52 16.94
N ILE A 450 20.84 -12.05 15.81
CA ILE A 450 20.33 -12.92 14.74
C ILE A 450 21.47 -13.73 14.10
N ALA A 451 22.65 -13.14 13.88
CA ALA A 451 23.80 -13.85 13.33
C ALA A 451 24.31 -14.96 14.29
N ILE A 452 24.35 -14.67 15.59
CA ILE A 452 24.76 -15.61 16.64
C ILE A 452 23.80 -16.80 16.73
N GLU A 453 22.49 -16.55 16.76
CA GLU A 453 21.46 -17.60 16.77
C GLU A 453 21.56 -18.49 15.52
N ASN A 454 21.73 -17.90 14.33
CA ASN A 454 21.89 -18.66 13.08
C ASN A 454 23.15 -19.55 13.10
N ALA A 455 24.29 -19.06 13.62
CA ALA A 455 25.51 -19.86 13.75
C ALA A 455 25.37 -20.98 14.79
N HIS A 456 24.68 -20.72 15.90
CA HIS A 456 24.38 -21.71 16.93
C HIS A 456 23.49 -22.85 16.39
N LEU A 457 22.34 -22.51 15.80
CA LEU A 457 21.41 -23.47 15.19
C LEU A 457 22.06 -24.28 14.06
N PHE A 458 22.94 -23.66 13.26
CA PHE A 458 23.70 -24.36 12.22
C PHE A 458 24.72 -25.35 12.80
N SER A 459 25.40 -24.98 13.89
CA SER A 459 26.33 -25.85 14.61
C SER A 459 25.60 -27.04 15.27
N GLU A 460 24.45 -26.80 15.90
CA GLU A 460 23.58 -27.83 16.49
C GLU A 460 23.11 -28.83 15.42
N ALA A 461 22.51 -28.34 14.33
CA ALA A 461 22.04 -29.18 13.22
C ALA A 461 23.17 -30.01 12.59
N LYS A 462 24.39 -29.47 12.52
CA LYS A 462 25.59 -30.18 12.04
C LYS A 462 26.07 -31.25 13.03
N ALA A 463 26.00 -31.00 14.34
CA ALA A 463 26.33 -31.98 15.38
C ALA A 463 25.33 -33.15 15.39
N ALA A 464 24.02 -32.86 15.40
CA ALA A 464 22.96 -33.86 15.35
C ALA A 464 23.01 -34.72 14.08
N LEU A 465 23.39 -34.13 12.93
CA LEU A 465 23.62 -34.87 11.70
C LEU A 465 24.81 -35.85 11.81
N ALA A 466 25.90 -35.45 12.47
CA ALA A 466 27.07 -36.31 12.67
C ALA A 466 26.79 -37.46 13.66
N GLU A 467 26.08 -37.18 14.76
CA GLU A 467 25.63 -38.19 15.72
C GLU A 467 24.69 -39.22 15.06
N SER A 468 23.75 -38.76 14.25
CA SER A 468 22.84 -39.62 13.48
C SER A 468 23.59 -40.52 12.49
N GLN A 469 24.63 -40.00 11.82
CA GLN A 469 25.48 -40.77 10.91
C GLN A 469 26.29 -41.86 11.64
N GLU A 470 27.00 -41.52 12.73
CA GLU A 470 27.75 -42.52 13.52
C GLU A 470 26.82 -43.58 14.12
N THR A 471 25.62 -43.20 14.57
CA THR A 471 24.60 -44.15 15.07
C THR A 471 24.17 -45.14 13.99
N VAL A 472 23.93 -44.67 12.76
CA VAL A 472 23.62 -45.54 11.61
C VAL A 472 24.80 -46.45 11.25
N ASP A 473 26.02 -45.94 11.28
CA ASP A 473 27.23 -46.71 10.97
C ASP A 473 27.52 -47.80 12.00
N GLN A 474 27.37 -47.51 13.30
CA GLN A 474 27.45 -48.49 14.38
C GLN A 474 26.38 -49.58 14.23
N TYR A 475 25.14 -49.18 13.95
CA TYR A 475 24.03 -50.12 13.72
C TYR A 475 24.32 -51.07 12.53
N VAL A 476 24.78 -50.54 11.39
CA VAL A 476 25.17 -51.34 10.21
C VAL A 476 26.29 -52.33 10.56
N ARG A 477 27.35 -51.88 11.24
CA ARG A 477 28.45 -52.76 11.68
C ARG A 477 27.96 -53.86 12.63
N GLN A 478 27.10 -53.54 13.59
CA GLN A 478 26.58 -54.49 14.58
C GLN A 478 25.67 -55.54 13.94
N GLU A 479 24.77 -55.13 13.05
CA GLU A 479 23.87 -56.02 12.31
C GLU A 479 24.65 -57.00 11.43
N TRP A 480 25.63 -56.52 10.65
CA TRP A 480 26.47 -57.37 9.79
C TRP A 480 27.37 -58.32 10.58
N LYS A 481 27.93 -57.87 11.70
CA LYS A 481 28.72 -58.70 12.63
C LYS A 481 27.87 -59.76 13.35
N SER A 482 26.58 -59.48 13.58
CA SER A 482 25.64 -60.43 14.17
C SER A 482 25.16 -61.46 13.15
N PHE A 483 24.83 -61.02 11.94
CA PHE A 483 24.45 -61.91 10.84
C PHE A 483 25.56 -62.91 10.47
N SER A 484 26.78 -62.42 10.24
CA SER A 484 27.96 -63.26 9.93
C SER A 484 28.39 -64.19 11.07
N ARG A 485 27.91 -64.00 12.30
CA ARG A 485 28.08 -64.98 13.40
C ARG A 485 27.04 -66.10 13.37
N GLN A 486 25.87 -65.84 12.80
CA GLN A 486 24.74 -66.80 12.75
C GLN A 486 24.71 -67.59 11.44
N THR A 487 25.31 -67.07 10.37
CA THR A 487 25.38 -67.73 9.06
C THR A 487 26.51 -68.76 9.05
N ARG A 488 26.20 -70.00 8.64
CA ARG A 488 27.17 -71.12 8.60
C ARG A 488 28.24 -70.97 7.53
N GLN A 489 28.03 -70.11 6.53
CA GLN A 489 28.93 -69.93 5.39
C GLN A 489 29.20 -68.44 5.11
N ASN A 490 30.38 -67.96 5.49
CA ASN A 490 30.73 -66.53 5.48
C ASN A 490 31.50 -66.06 4.23
N GLY A 491 31.48 -66.86 3.15
CA GLY A 491 32.14 -66.52 1.90
C GLY A 491 32.31 -67.73 0.99
N PHE A 492 32.72 -67.47 -0.25
CA PHE A 492 33.01 -68.48 -1.26
C PHE A 492 34.34 -68.16 -1.95
N ILE A 493 34.97 -69.18 -2.50
CA ILE A 493 36.17 -69.05 -3.35
C ILE A 493 35.87 -69.67 -4.72
N PHE A 494 36.26 -68.98 -5.79
CA PHE A 494 36.32 -69.56 -7.13
C PHE A 494 37.76 -70.00 -7.39
N ASP A 495 38.00 -71.31 -7.49
CA ASP A 495 39.34 -71.87 -7.74
C ASP A 495 39.76 -71.82 -9.22
N GLY A 496 38.96 -71.14 -10.06
CA GLY A 496 39.10 -71.11 -11.52
C GLY A 496 38.71 -72.41 -12.22
N ARG A 497 37.90 -73.26 -11.57
CA ARG A 497 37.12 -74.37 -12.15
C ARG A 497 35.73 -74.46 -11.52
N GLN A 498 35.61 -74.25 -10.21
CA GLN A 498 34.39 -74.41 -9.43
C GLN A 498 34.29 -73.36 -8.31
N ILE A 499 33.08 -73.13 -7.81
CA ILE A 499 32.82 -72.32 -6.61
C ILE A 499 32.78 -73.28 -5.41
N ALA A 500 33.58 -73.00 -4.38
CA ALA A 500 33.65 -73.78 -3.15
C ALA A 500 33.38 -72.90 -1.91
N PRO A 501 32.85 -73.47 -0.81
CA PRO A 501 32.85 -72.86 0.50
C PRO A 501 34.23 -72.30 0.89
N LEU A 502 34.28 -71.05 1.34
CA LEU A 502 35.49 -70.51 1.96
C LEU A 502 35.64 -71.15 3.36
N LEU A 503 36.70 -71.94 3.54
CA LEU A 503 37.02 -72.56 4.83
C LEU A 503 37.73 -71.56 5.77
N PRO A 504 37.56 -71.68 7.11
CA PRO A 504 38.25 -70.84 8.08
C PRO A 504 39.75 -71.19 8.23
N GLN A 505 40.55 -70.84 7.23
CA GLN A 505 42.01 -70.78 7.35
C GLN A 505 42.46 -69.32 7.52
N GLY A 506 43.62 -69.12 8.18
CA GLY A 506 44.05 -67.81 8.65
C GLY A 506 44.04 -66.74 7.56
N GLN A 507 43.19 -65.72 7.71
CA GLN A 507 43.04 -64.66 6.72
C GLN A 507 44.38 -63.94 6.48
N PRO A 508 44.85 -63.81 5.23
CA PRO A 508 46.01 -63.00 4.88
C PRO A 508 45.86 -61.55 5.35
N ASP A 509 46.94 -60.93 5.80
CA ASP A 509 46.87 -59.60 6.43
C ASP A 509 46.46 -58.48 5.47
N ARG A 510 46.52 -58.67 4.14
CA ARG A 510 45.89 -57.74 3.17
C ARG A 510 44.35 -57.73 3.27
N ILE A 511 43.72 -58.86 3.60
CA ILE A 511 42.26 -58.94 3.79
C ILE A 511 41.88 -58.20 5.08
N LYS A 512 42.61 -58.45 6.18
CA LYS A 512 42.44 -57.72 7.45
C LYS A 512 42.63 -56.21 7.26
N ARG A 513 43.71 -55.79 6.59
CA ARG A 513 43.99 -54.38 6.28
C ARG A 513 42.88 -53.77 5.43
N THR A 514 42.43 -54.41 4.36
CA THR A 514 41.33 -53.91 3.51
C THR A 514 40.02 -53.77 4.29
N ALA A 515 39.71 -54.73 5.17
CA ALA A 515 38.53 -54.67 6.05
C ALA A 515 38.62 -53.56 7.12
N GLN A 516 39.83 -53.17 7.53
CA GLN A 516 40.08 -52.10 8.51
C GLN A 516 40.16 -50.71 7.88
N THR A 517 40.77 -50.57 6.69
CA THR A 517 40.98 -49.27 6.03
C THR A 517 39.82 -48.85 5.13
N GLY A 518 39.00 -49.80 4.65
CA GLY A 518 37.93 -49.52 3.69
C GLY A 518 38.41 -49.02 2.33
N ARG A 519 39.68 -49.29 1.98
CA ARG A 519 40.33 -48.87 0.72
C ARG A 519 40.91 -50.09 0.00
N LEU A 520 40.84 -50.08 -1.33
CA LEU A 520 41.48 -51.08 -2.20
C LEU A 520 42.98 -51.23 -1.87
N SER A 521 43.46 -52.48 -1.90
CA SER A 521 44.86 -52.84 -1.71
C SER A 521 45.38 -53.59 -2.95
N LEU A 522 46.44 -53.05 -3.55
CA LEU A 522 47.19 -53.67 -4.65
C LEU A 522 48.58 -54.06 -4.15
N GLU A 523 48.90 -55.35 -4.22
CA GLU A 523 50.15 -55.92 -3.72
C GLU A 523 51.14 -56.09 -4.88
N LYS A 524 52.13 -55.18 -4.97
CA LYS A 524 53.00 -55.01 -6.16
C LYS A 524 53.69 -56.30 -6.61
N ASP A 525 54.23 -57.07 -5.66
CA ASP A 525 55.07 -58.24 -5.94
C ASP A 525 54.28 -59.52 -6.26
N SER A 526 52.94 -59.48 -6.11
CA SER A 526 52.07 -60.66 -6.26
C SER A 526 50.91 -60.44 -7.22
N ALA A 527 50.65 -59.19 -7.62
CA ALA A 527 49.48 -58.76 -8.37
C ALA A 527 48.12 -59.18 -7.75
N ASN A 528 48.08 -59.46 -6.44
CA ASN A 528 46.84 -59.61 -5.71
C ASN A 528 46.13 -58.25 -5.60
N ILE A 529 44.82 -58.24 -5.88
CA ILE A 529 43.94 -57.09 -5.68
C ILE A 529 42.88 -57.46 -4.64
N THR A 530 42.74 -56.63 -3.61
CA THR A 530 41.79 -56.83 -2.51
C THR A 530 40.89 -55.60 -2.40
N ILE A 531 39.58 -55.79 -2.57
CA ILE A 531 38.58 -54.72 -2.68
C ILE A 531 37.59 -54.80 -1.52
N PRO A 532 37.28 -53.69 -0.82
CA PRO A 532 36.27 -53.67 0.24
C PRO A 532 34.85 -53.70 -0.35
N ILE A 533 34.01 -54.61 0.13
CA ILE A 533 32.57 -54.62 -0.16
C ILE A 533 31.92 -53.63 0.81
N ARG A 534 31.48 -52.47 0.30
CA ARG A 534 31.00 -51.35 1.12
C ARG A 534 29.50 -51.12 1.00
N LEU A 535 28.84 -50.97 2.15
CA LEU A 535 27.43 -50.58 2.25
C LEU A 535 27.36 -49.25 2.99
N ARG A 536 26.92 -48.18 2.32
CA ARG A 536 26.85 -46.81 2.88
C ARG A 536 28.18 -46.32 3.48
N GLY A 537 29.31 -46.69 2.86
CA GLY A 537 30.67 -46.39 3.35
C GLY A 537 31.25 -47.44 4.30
N GLN A 538 30.42 -48.20 5.02
CA GLN A 538 30.89 -49.24 5.94
C GLN A 538 31.33 -50.50 5.19
N THR A 539 32.50 -51.03 5.52
CA THR A 539 33.01 -52.28 4.90
C THR A 539 32.37 -53.48 5.58
N ILE A 540 31.50 -54.17 4.84
CA ILE A 540 30.73 -55.35 5.32
C ILE A 540 31.35 -56.69 4.88
N GLY A 541 32.29 -56.65 3.94
CA GLY A 541 33.00 -57.83 3.42
C GLY A 541 34.21 -57.43 2.58
N VAL A 542 34.91 -58.42 2.03
CA VAL A 542 36.11 -58.21 1.18
C VAL A 542 36.11 -59.17 0.00
N LEU A 543 36.42 -58.66 -1.17
CA LEU A 543 36.65 -59.40 -2.41
C LEU A 543 38.17 -59.50 -2.64
N ASP A 544 38.76 -60.68 -2.42
CA ASP A 544 40.19 -60.95 -2.64
C ASP A 544 40.38 -61.74 -3.94
N ILE A 545 41.10 -61.14 -4.90
CA ILE A 545 41.31 -61.70 -6.24
C ILE A 545 42.81 -61.89 -6.46
N ARG A 546 43.17 -63.11 -6.89
CA ARG A 546 44.54 -63.59 -6.99
C ARG A 546 44.84 -64.13 -8.39
N PRO A 547 45.89 -63.68 -9.10
CA PRO A 547 46.26 -64.24 -10.38
C PRO A 547 46.75 -65.69 -10.22
N LYS A 548 46.42 -66.58 -11.18
CA LYS A 548 46.81 -68.00 -11.11
C LYS A 548 48.28 -68.27 -11.44
N LYS A 549 48.90 -67.43 -12.26
CA LYS A 549 50.32 -67.46 -12.65
C LYS A 549 50.75 -66.06 -13.13
N GLY A 550 51.95 -65.64 -12.75
CA GLY A 550 52.60 -64.42 -13.25
C GLY A 550 52.10 -63.11 -12.63
N GLU A 551 52.92 -62.07 -12.74
CA GLU A 551 52.58 -60.69 -12.40
C GLU A 551 51.52 -60.16 -13.38
N ARG A 552 50.26 -60.09 -12.94
CA ARG A 552 49.20 -59.43 -13.69
C ARG A 552 49.24 -57.92 -13.45
N GLN A 553 49.36 -57.13 -14.49
CA GLN A 553 49.04 -55.72 -14.41
C GLN A 553 47.52 -55.55 -14.57
N TRP A 554 46.87 -54.93 -13.59
CA TRP A 554 45.46 -54.56 -13.63
C TRP A 554 45.31 -53.21 -14.33
N THR A 555 44.31 -53.05 -15.19
CA THR A 555 43.98 -51.74 -15.79
C THR A 555 42.97 -50.99 -14.91
N ASP A 556 42.88 -49.66 -15.07
CA ASP A 556 41.90 -48.85 -14.36
C ASP A 556 40.45 -49.29 -14.67
N ASP A 557 40.18 -49.72 -15.91
CA ASP A 557 38.88 -50.29 -16.31
C ASP A 557 38.57 -51.61 -15.57
N GLU A 558 39.58 -52.49 -15.39
CA GLU A 558 39.41 -53.73 -14.62
C GLU A 558 39.16 -53.42 -13.14
N ILE A 559 39.88 -52.45 -12.57
CA ILE A 559 39.69 -52.01 -11.18
C ILE A 559 38.28 -51.43 -10.99
N ALA A 560 37.86 -50.52 -11.87
CA ALA A 560 36.54 -49.89 -11.81
C ALA A 560 35.39 -50.91 -11.97
N LEU A 561 35.55 -51.91 -12.85
CA LEU A 561 34.59 -53.02 -12.99
C LEU A 561 34.49 -53.84 -11.70
N LEU A 562 35.62 -54.11 -11.04
CA LEU A 562 35.65 -54.91 -9.80
C LEU A 562 35.14 -54.13 -8.59
N GLU A 563 35.39 -52.82 -8.49
CA GLU A 563 34.77 -51.96 -7.47
C GLU A 563 33.25 -51.85 -7.69
N ALA A 564 32.79 -51.62 -8.92
CA ALA A 564 31.36 -51.61 -9.25
C ALA A 564 30.67 -52.96 -8.96
N ALA A 565 31.37 -54.08 -9.18
CA ALA A 565 30.89 -55.41 -8.81
C ALA A 565 30.81 -55.60 -7.28
N ALA A 566 31.79 -55.09 -6.52
CA ALA A 566 31.79 -55.14 -5.06
C ALA A 566 30.68 -54.28 -4.45
N ASP A 567 30.48 -53.05 -4.93
CA ASP A 567 29.38 -52.19 -4.48
C ASP A 567 28.00 -52.79 -4.86
N ARG A 568 27.87 -53.37 -6.07
CA ARG A 568 26.63 -54.07 -6.45
C ARG A 568 26.37 -55.33 -5.62
N ALA A 569 27.43 -56.06 -5.24
CA ALA A 569 27.34 -57.18 -4.32
C ALA A 569 26.89 -56.72 -2.92
N ALA A 570 27.36 -55.58 -2.42
CA ALA A 570 26.95 -55.04 -1.12
C ALA A 570 25.43 -54.83 -1.02
N PHE A 571 24.81 -54.22 -2.05
CA PHE A 571 23.35 -54.06 -2.10
C PHE A 571 22.60 -55.39 -2.21
N ALA A 572 23.12 -56.35 -2.99
CA ALA A 572 22.51 -57.68 -3.13
C ALA A 572 22.57 -58.46 -1.80
N LEU A 573 23.69 -58.37 -1.10
CA LEU A 573 23.91 -59.00 0.20
C LEU A 573 23.04 -58.37 1.29
N GLU A 574 22.85 -57.04 1.33
CA GLU A 574 21.91 -56.39 2.24
C GLU A 574 20.46 -56.80 1.98
N ASN A 575 20.03 -56.84 0.72
CA ASN A 575 18.69 -57.33 0.38
C ASN A 575 18.48 -58.79 0.83
N ALA A 576 19.47 -59.67 0.64
CA ALA A 576 19.41 -61.05 1.12
C ALA A 576 19.35 -61.12 2.65
N ARG A 577 20.19 -60.33 3.36
CA ARG A 577 20.21 -60.23 4.82
C ARG A 577 18.87 -59.76 5.39
N LEU A 578 18.25 -58.74 4.78
CA LEU A 578 16.94 -58.21 5.17
C LEU A 578 15.83 -59.24 4.96
N VAL A 579 15.81 -59.94 3.83
CA VAL A 579 14.84 -61.00 3.54
C VAL A 579 15.00 -62.16 4.54
N GLU A 580 16.22 -62.63 4.80
CA GLU A 580 16.45 -63.72 5.76
C GLU A 580 16.11 -63.29 7.19
N SER A 581 16.44 -62.06 7.60
CA SER A 581 16.06 -61.51 8.91
C SER A 581 14.54 -61.44 9.08
N ALA A 582 13.81 -60.99 8.05
CA ALA A 582 12.35 -60.98 8.03
C ALA A 582 11.75 -62.39 8.11
N GLN A 583 12.29 -63.36 7.35
CA GLN A 583 11.87 -64.76 7.40
C GLN A 583 12.12 -65.40 8.76
N ARG A 584 13.27 -65.13 9.40
CA ARG A 584 13.62 -65.59 10.76
C ARG A 584 12.72 -64.97 11.84
N ARG A 585 12.33 -63.70 11.71
CA ARG A 585 11.35 -63.04 12.60
C ARG A 585 9.98 -63.70 12.46
N ALA A 586 9.46 -63.80 11.23
CA ALA A 586 8.15 -64.41 10.95
C ALA A 586 8.06 -65.91 11.32
N SER A 587 9.17 -66.66 11.23
CA SER A 587 9.19 -68.07 11.69
C SER A 587 9.21 -68.18 13.22
N ARG A 588 9.93 -67.29 13.92
CA ARG A 588 9.91 -67.19 15.39
C ARG A 588 8.53 -66.79 15.91
N GLU A 589 7.92 -65.77 15.32
CA GLU A 589 6.57 -65.30 15.68
C GLU A 589 5.53 -66.40 15.45
N ARG A 590 5.57 -67.11 14.32
CA ARG A 590 4.70 -68.27 14.08
C ARG A 590 4.91 -69.37 15.11
N ALA A 591 6.16 -69.72 15.44
CA ALA A 591 6.45 -70.76 16.43
C ALA A 591 5.94 -70.37 17.83
N ILE A 592 6.07 -69.11 18.24
CA ILE A 592 5.49 -68.60 19.49
C ILE A 592 3.96 -68.70 19.45
N GLY A 593 3.33 -68.26 18.35
CA GLY A 593 1.88 -68.36 18.16
C GLY A 593 1.34 -69.80 18.18
N GLU A 594 2.06 -70.75 17.57
CA GLU A 594 1.75 -72.19 17.62
C GLU A 594 1.78 -72.73 19.06
N ILE A 595 2.83 -72.40 19.82
CA ILE A 595 3.01 -72.83 21.22
C ILE A 595 1.94 -72.19 22.10
N SER A 596 1.77 -70.87 22.06
CA SER A 596 0.77 -70.15 22.86
C SER A 596 -0.66 -70.56 22.52
N GLY A 597 -0.96 -70.85 21.25
CA GLY A 597 -2.28 -71.34 20.82
C GLY A 597 -2.60 -72.73 21.36
N LYS A 598 -1.61 -73.64 21.41
CA LYS A 598 -1.78 -74.96 22.05
C LYS A 598 -1.98 -74.84 23.56
N ILE A 599 -1.09 -74.12 24.25
CA ILE A 599 -1.17 -73.91 25.71
C ILE A 599 -2.51 -73.28 26.08
N GLY A 600 -2.94 -72.22 25.37
CA GLY A 600 -4.21 -71.52 25.59
C GLY A 600 -5.47 -72.27 25.13
N SER A 601 -5.33 -73.42 24.47
CA SER A 601 -6.46 -74.31 24.14
C SER A 601 -6.84 -75.25 25.30
N VAL A 602 -6.02 -75.29 26.36
CA VAL A 602 -6.21 -76.13 27.54
C VAL A 602 -6.63 -75.26 28.72
N SER A 603 -7.68 -75.67 29.43
CA SER A 603 -8.24 -74.91 30.57
C SER A 603 -7.87 -75.46 31.95
N GLU A 604 -7.24 -76.65 32.02
CA GLU A 604 -6.87 -77.29 33.28
C GLU A 604 -5.42 -77.00 33.67
N ARG A 605 -5.19 -76.47 34.88
CA ARG A 605 -3.88 -76.00 35.38
C ARG A 605 -2.74 -77.00 35.12
N ASN A 606 -2.91 -78.26 35.51
CA ASN A 606 -1.86 -79.27 35.40
C ASN A 606 -1.53 -79.59 33.93
N LEU A 607 -2.57 -79.67 33.09
CA LEU A 607 -2.44 -79.99 31.67
C LEU A 607 -1.90 -78.80 30.86
N ILE A 608 -2.13 -77.55 31.29
CA ILE A 608 -1.46 -76.34 30.78
C ILE A 608 0.05 -76.44 31.01
N LEU A 609 0.49 -76.74 32.24
CA LEU A 609 1.91 -76.87 32.59
C LEU A 609 2.58 -77.99 31.79
N GLN A 610 1.94 -79.16 31.70
CA GLN A 610 2.43 -80.31 30.94
C GLN A 610 2.55 -79.99 29.44
N THR A 611 1.54 -79.35 28.85
CA THR A 611 1.54 -78.92 27.44
C THR A 611 2.63 -77.88 27.17
N ALA A 612 2.87 -76.97 28.11
CA ALA A 612 3.91 -75.95 27.98
C ALA A 612 5.32 -76.56 28.00
N VAL A 613 5.62 -77.46 28.95
CA VAL A 613 6.90 -78.20 28.98
C VAL A 613 7.10 -79.00 27.69
N GLU A 614 6.08 -79.74 27.24
CA GLU A 614 6.19 -80.59 26.05
C GLU A 614 6.41 -79.78 24.76
N GLU A 615 5.64 -78.72 24.51
CA GLU A 615 5.76 -77.93 23.28
C GLU A 615 7.00 -77.05 23.25
N LEU A 616 7.46 -76.54 24.39
CA LEU A 616 8.77 -75.88 24.49
C LEU A 616 9.91 -76.89 24.24
N GLY A 617 9.85 -78.07 24.86
CA GLY A 617 10.90 -79.09 24.73
C GLY A 617 11.07 -79.59 23.29
N ARG A 618 9.93 -79.84 22.62
CA ARG A 618 9.87 -80.21 21.19
C ARG A 618 10.45 -79.14 20.25
N LYS A 619 10.43 -77.86 20.62
CA LYS A 619 10.80 -76.73 19.74
C LYS A 619 12.17 -76.13 20.03
N ILE A 620 12.63 -76.11 21.28
CA ILE A 620 13.94 -75.60 21.67
C ILE A 620 15.03 -76.64 21.38
N GLY A 621 14.76 -77.91 21.70
CA GLY A 621 15.64 -79.04 21.41
C GLY A 621 16.87 -79.13 22.32
N ASN A 622 17.31 -80.36 22.57
CA ASN A 622 18.54 -80.70 23.31
C ASN A 622 18.72 -79.94 24.65
N SER A 623 17.60 -79.63 25.31
CA SER A 623 17.48 -78.79 26.50
C SER A 623 16.46 -79.40 27.46
N GLU A 624 16.78 -79.42 28.75
CA GLU A 624 15.84 -79.75 29.82
C GLU A 624 14.97 -78.54 30.15
N ILE A 625 13.68 -78.76 30.44
CA ILE A 625 12.71 -77.69 30.71
C ILE A 625 11.88 -78.05 31.93
N ILE A 626 11.96 -77.21 32.94
CA ILE A 626 11.21 -77.29 34.19
C ILE A 626 10.29 -76.07 34.24
N ILE A 627 9.03 -76.28 34.61
CA ILE A 627 8.10 -75.20 34.97
C ILE A 627 7.57 -75.54 36.36
N GLU A 628 7.90 -74.70 37.31
CA GLU A 628 7.48 -74.78 38.71
C GLU A 628 6.60 -73.57 39.03
N LEU A 629 5.64 -73.74 39.93
CA LEU A 629 4.82 -72.63 40.44
C LEU A 629 5.32 -72.26 41.83
N GLU A 630 5.47 -70.96 42.07
CA GLU A 630 5.84 -70.42 43.38
C GLU A 630 4.79 -70.83 44.42
N THR A 631 5.26 -71.36 45.56
CA THR A 631 4.45 -71.74 46.72
C THR A 631 4.84 -70.87 47.90
N GLU A 632 3.84 -70.36 48.63
CA GLU A 632 4.06 -69.66 49.90
C GLU A 632 4.58 -70.67 50.96
N GLU A 633 5.72 -70.34 51.60
CA GLU A 633 6.24 -70.98 52.83
C GLU A 633 5.66 -70.30 54.09
#